data_AF-A0A0F6NDG7-F1
#
_entry.id   AF-A0A0F6NDG7-F1
#
_cell.length_a   1.000
_cell.length_b   1.000
_cell.length_c   1.000
_cell.angle_alpha   90.00
_cell.angle_beta   90.00
_cell.angle_gamma   90.00
#
_symmetry.space_group_name_H-M   'P 1'
#
loop_
_entity.id
_entity.type
_entity.pdbx_description
1 polymer ?
#
loop_
_entity_poly.entity_id
_entity_poly.type
_entity_poly.pdbx_seq_one_letter_code
_entity_poly.pdbx_strand_id
1 'polypeptide(L)'
;VLNFAFQAFQIGSNIWLTQWSNDKEVETNTAKRDMYLGVYGAFGFAQVATSYFSTLALSLGCIYSAKYLHDVLVHDTLRWPMELFDITPIGRVVNRFSKDVDTIDNTLPLNLRVVITQAFAVLATIVVISISTPIFLAVIVPIGFIYYFAQRFYVATSRQLMRLESVS
;
A
#
# COMPACT_ATOMS: atom_id res chain seq x y z
N VAL A 1 -4.71 -6.45 7.62
CA VAL A 1 -4.16 -7.15 8.81
C VAL A 1 -2.67 -7.42 8.67
N LEU A 2 -2.21 -8.14 7.64
CA LEU A 2 -0.77 -8.45 7.47
C LEU A 2 0.13 -7.21 7.36
N ASN A 3 -0.26 -6.19 6.58
CA ASN A 3 0.49 -4.92 6.52
C ASN A 3 0.56 -4.19 7.86
N PHE A 4 -0.48 -4.29 8.70
CA PHE A 4 -0.45 -3.72 10.04
C PHE A 4 0.52 -4.47 10.95
N ALA A 5 0.53 -5.81 10.89
CA ALA A 5 1.47 -6.64 11.63
C ALA A 5 2.94 -6.36 11.20
N PHE A 6 3.20 -6.17 9.90
CA PHE A 6 4.51 -5.74 9.40
C PHE A 6 4.96 -4.42 10.05
N GLN A 7 4.08 -3.40 10.05
CA GLN A 7 4.38 -2.12 10.67
C GLN A 7 4.58 -2.24 12.18
N ALA A 8 3.79 -3.06 12.87
CA ALA A 8 3.95 -3.31 14.30
C ALA A 8 5.30 -3.96 14.64
N PHE A 9 5.74 -4.95 13.86
CA PHE A 9 7.07 -5.55 14.03
C PHE A 9 8.20 -4.57 13.72
N GLN A 10 8.04 -3.72 12.70
CA GLN A 10 9.00 -2.66 12.41
C GLN A 10 9.12 -1.69 13.58
N ILE A 11 8.00 -1.23 14.14
CA ILE A 11 7.99 -0.32 15.30
C ILE A 11 8.62 -1.01 16.51
N GLY A 12 8.21 -2.23 16.82
CA GLY A 12 8.75 -3.01 17.94
C GLY A 12 10.26 -3.19 17.83
N SER A 13 10.77 -3.50 16.64
CA SER A 13 12.20 -3.60 16.34
C SER A 13 12.95 -2.28 16.61
N ASN A 14 12.38 -1.13 16.21
CA ASN A 14 12.98 0.19 16.47
C ASN A 14 12.96 0.55 17.96
N ILE A 15 11.89 0.25 18.69
CA ILE A 15 11.81 0.47 20.14
C ILE A 15 12.83 -0.42 20.85
N TRP A 16 12.95 -1.68 20.44
CA TRP A 16 13.93 -2.63 20.98
C TRP A 16 15.37 -2.15 20.76
N LEU A 17 15.69 -1.65 19.56
CA LEU A 17 16.98 -1.03 19.27
C LEU A 17 17.24 0.19 20.17
N THR A 18 16.21 1.02 20.41
CA THR A 18 16.34 2.19 21.28
C THR A 18 16.65 1.78 22.72
N GLN A 19 16.03 0.71 23.22
CA GLN A 19 16.32 0.15 24.54
C GLN A 19 17.73 -0.43 24.60
N TRP A 20 18.10 -1.24 23.60
CA TRP A 20 19.44 -1.82 23.50
C TRP A 20 20.53 -0.73 23.47
N SER A 21 20.32 0.35 22.71
CA SER A 21 21.28 1.46 22.61
C SER A 21 21.44 2.27 23.90
N ASN A 22 20.47 2.25 24.81
CA ASN A 22 20.50 3.02 26.06
C ASN A 22 20.99 2.19 27.26
N ASP A 23 21.13 0.87 27.11
CA ASP A 23 21.54 -0.05 28.17
C ASP A 23 23.08 -0.18 28.24
N LYS A 24 23.69 0.47 29.23
CA LYS A 24 25.15 0.48 29.44
C LYS A 24 25.70 -0.88 29.91
N GLU A 25 24.86 -1.77 30.42
CA GLU A 25 25.30 -3.08 30.94
C GLU A 25 25.64 -4.08 29.81
N VAL A 26 25.26 -3.75 28.59
CA VAL A 26 25.48 -4.60 27.41
C VAL A 26 26.95 -4.65 26.99
N GLU A 27 27.75 -3.61 27.32
CA GLU A 27 29.18 -3.61 27.07
C GLU A 27 29.95 -4.61 27.93
N THR A 28 29.46 -4.87 29.15
CA THR A 28 30.14 -5.73 30.13
C THR A 28 29.59 -7.15 30.15
N ASN A 29 28.30 -7.35 29.82
CA ASN A 29 27.65 -8.65 29.90
C ASN A 29 27.30 -9.24 28.51
N THR A 30 28.13 -10.17 28.05
CA THR A 30 27.98 -10.88 26.78
C THR A 30 26.61 -11.58 26.63
N ALA A 31 26.06 -12.15 27.71
CA ALA A 31 24.78 -12.87 27.66
C ALA A 31 23.59 -11.93 27.36
N LYS A 32 23.62 -10.71 27.91
CA LYS A 32 22.60 -9.69 27.61
C LYS A 32 22.68 -9.22 26.16
N ARG A 33 23.90 -9.02 25.64
CA ARG A 33 24.12 -8.66 24.25
C ARG A 33 23.54 -9.70 23.29
N ASP A 34 23.82 -10.97 23.53
CA ASP A 34 23.34 -12.06 22.67
C ASP A 34 21.80 -12.20 22.74
N MET A 35 21.19 -11.91 23.90
CA MET A 35 19.73 -11.81 24.03
C MET A 35 19.14 -10.67 23.20
N TYR A 36 19.69 -9.44 23.31
CA TYR A 36 19.22 -8.29 22.51
C TYR A 36 19.34 -8.56 21.01
N LEU A 37 20.45 -9.16 20.57
CA LEU A 37 20.68 -9.54 19.19
C LEU A 37 19.69 -10.61 18.71
N GLY A 38 19.45 -11.64 19.53
CA GLY A 38 18.52 -12.73 19.21
C GLY A 38 17.08 -12.24 19.06
N VAL A 39 16.61 -11.39 19.99
CA VAL A 39 15.26 -10.81 19.92
C VAL A 39 15.13 -9.85 18.72
N TYR A 40 16.16 -9.05 18.44
CA TYR A 40 16.18 -8.19 17.26
C TYR A 40 16.12 -9.00 15.95
N GLY A 41 16.89 -10.08 15.87
CA GLY A 41 16.85 -11.02 14.75
C GLY A 41 15.47 -11.68 14.58
N ALA A 42 14.81 -12.06 15.68
CA ALA A 42 13.45 -12.61 15.64
C ALA A 42 12.43 -11.58 15.12
N PHE A 43 12.51 -10.32 15.53
CA PHE A 43 11.68 -9.25 14.97
C PHE A 43 11.90 -9.08 13.47
N GLY A 44 13.15 -9.08 13.01
CA GLY A 44 13.48 -8.98 11.58
C GLY A 44 12.93 -10.16 10.77
N PHE A 45 13.06 -11.39 11.28
CA PHE A 45 12.51 -12.57 10.61
C PHE A 45 10.97 -12.53 10.54
N ALA A 46 10.30 -12.17 11.64
CA ALA A 46 8.86 -12.01 11.68
C ALA A 46 8.37 -10.91 10.72
N GLN A 47 9.13 -9.81 10.60
CA GLN A 47 8.85 -8.73 9.67
C GLN A 47 8.93 -9.21 8.21
N VAL A 48 10.01 -9.90 7.84
CA VAL A 48 10.18 -10.45 6.48
C VAL A 48 9.09 -11.45 6.14
N ALA A 49 8.81 -12.40 7.05
CA ALA A 49 7.75 -13.38 6.85
C ALA A 49 6.39 -12.71 6.61
N THR A 50 6.03 -11.74 7.47
CA THR A 50 4.76 -11.02 7.35
C THR A 50 4.67 -10.21 6.06
N SER A 51 5.76 -9.55 5.65
CA SER A 51 5.82 -8.80 4.39
C SER A 51 5.63 -9.72 3.17
N TYR A 52 6.28 -10.89 3.20
CA TYR A 52 6.17 -11.89 2.16
C TYR A 52 4.73 -12.40 2.01
N PHE A 53 4.11 -12.83 3.12
CA PHE A 53 2.71 -13.29 3.09
C PHE A 53 1.74 -12.18 2.70
N SER A 54 1.97 -10.94 3.14
CA SER A 54 1.15 -9.77 2.76
C SER A 54 1.19 -9.53 1.25
N THR A 55 2.40 -9.55 0.68
CA THR A 55 2.60 -9.35 -0.76
C THR A 55 1.98 -10.48 -1.56
N LEU A 56 2.22 -11.74 -1.16
CA LEU A 56 1.63 -12.90 -1.81
C LEU A 56 0.10 -12.88 -1.79
N ALA A 57 -0.51 -12.57 -0.64
CA ALA A 57 -1.96 -12.51 -0.50
C ALA A 57 -2.57 -11.44 -1.42
N LEU A 58 -1.96 -10.25 -1.49
CA LEU A 58 -2.39 -9.19 -2.40
C LEU A 58 -2.22 -9.60 -3.87
N SER A 59 -1.07 -10.18 -4.24
CA SER A 59 -0.81 -10.62 -5.60
C SER A 59 -1.80 -11.69 -6.06
N LEU A 60 -2.05 -12.72 -5.24
CA LEU A 60 -3.02 -13.78 -5.56
C LEU A 60 -4.45 -13.22 -5.66
N GLY A 61 -4.84 -12.32 -4.75
CA GLY A 61 -6.15 -11.66 -4.79
C GLY A 61 -6.34 -10.81 -6.04
N CYS A 62 -5.29 -10.10 -6.49
CA CYS A 62 -5.33 -9.32 -7.72
C CYS A 62 -5.46 -10.22 -8.95
N ILE A 63 -4.69 -11.32 -9.03
CA ILE A 63 -4.79 -12.28 -10.15
C ILE A 63 -6.18 -12.91 -10.22
N TYR A 64 -6.76 -13.29 -9.07
CA TYR A 64 -8.12 -13.84 -9.03
C TYR A 64 -9.15 -12.81 -9.50
N SER A 65 -9.03 -11.56 -9.05
CA SER A 65 -9.94 -10.47 -9.43
C SER A 65 -9.82 -10.12 -10.91
N ALA A 66 -8.60 -10.07 -11.44
CA ALA A 66 -8.30 -9.86 -12.85
C ALA A 66 -8.96 -10.93 -13.73
N LYS A 67 -8.77 -12.21 -13.37
CA LYS A 67 -9.39 -13.33 -14.09
C LYS A 67 -10.92 -13.24 -14.06
N TYR A 68 -11.50 -13.00 -12.89
CA TYR A 68 -12.95 -12.86 -12.74
C TYR A 68 -13.50 -11.71 -13.60
N LEU A 69 -12.83 -10.56 -13.59
CA LEU A 69 -13.26 -9.41 -14.38
C LEU A 69 -13.16 -9.69 -15.89
N HIS A 70 -12.09 -10.37 -16.33
CA HIS A 70 -11.94 -10.78 -17.72
C HIS A 70 -13.04 -11.75 -18.15
N ASP A 71 -13.35 -12.77 -17.34
CA ASP A 71 -14.41 -13.75 -17.62
C ASP A 71 -15.78 -13.06 -17.72
N VAL A 72 -16.10 -12.14 -16.81
CA VAL A 72 -17.34 -11.34 -16.87
C VAL A 72 -17.39 -10.47 -18.13
N LEU A 73 -16.28 -9.81 -18.47
CA LEU A 73 -16.19 -8.94 -19.63
C LEU A 73 -16.40 -9.71 -20.94
N VAL A 74 -15.81 -10.89 -21.09
CA VAL A 74 -16.01 -11.77 -22.25
C VAL A 74 -17.46 -12.27 -22.30
N HIS A 75 -17.97 -12.77 -21.17
CA HIS A 75 -19.32 -13.32 -21.09
C HIS A 75 -20.41 -12.31 -21.45
N ASP A 76 -20.28 -11.08 -20.95
CA ASP A 76 -21.25 -10.02 -21.24
C ASP A 76 -21.14 -9.53 -22.68
N THR A 77 -19.91 -9.41 -23.21
CA THR A 77 -19.70 -8.97 -24.61
C THR A 77 -20.29 -9.97 -25.60
N LEU A 78 -20.13 -11.27 -25.37
CA LEU A 78 -20.69 -12.31 -26.25
C LEU A 78 -22.23 -12.36 -26.26
N ARG A 79 -22.88 -11.78 -25.24
CA ARG A 79 -24.33 -11.73 -25.11
C ARG A 79 -24.95 -10.43 -25.62
N TRP A 80 -24.14 -9.52 -26.14
CA TRP A 80 -24.65 -8.27 -26.70
C TRP A 80 -25.52 -8.51 -27.94
N PRO A 81 -26.63 -7.78 -28.09
CA PRO A 81 -27.40 -7.82 -29.32
C PRO A 81 -26.57 -7.29 -30.49
N MET A 82 -26.82 -7.79 -31.70
CA MET A 82 -26.07 -7.40 -32.90
C MET A 82 -26.11 -5.88 -33.14
N GLU A 83 -27.23 -5.23 -32.81
CA GLU A 83 -27.38 -3.77 -32.87
C GLU A 83 -26.31 -3.02 -32.06
N LEU A 84 -25.88 -3.57 -30.91
CA LEU A 84 -24.84 -2.94 -30.10
C LEU A 84 -23.47 -3.06 -30.77
N PHE A 85 -23.20 -4.16 -31.47
CA PHE A 85 -21.97 -4.36 -32.24
C PHE A 85 -21.89 -3.43 -33.45
N ASP A 86 -23.02 -3.11 -34.07
CA ASP A 86 -23.07 -2.19 -35.22
C ASP A 86 -22.92 -0.71 -34.79
N ILE A 87 -23.44 -0.34 -33.60
CA ILE A 87 -23.34 1.03 -33.08
C ILE A 87 -21.98 1.29 -32.41
N THR A 88 -21.35 0.27 -31.82
CA THR A 88 -20.08 0.45 -31.10
C THR A 88 -18.88 0.25 -32.02
N PRO A 89 -17.95 1.24 -32.11
CA PRO A 89 -16.75 1.05 -32.91
C PRO A 89 -15.93 -0.12 -32.40
N ILE A 90 -15.55 -1.06 -33.27
CA ILE A 90 -14.73 -2.23 -32.93
C ILE A 90 -13.45 -1.82 -32.21
N GLY A 91 -12.84 -0.70 -32.59
CA GLY A 91 -11.65 -0.15 -31.92
C GLY A 91 -11.86 0.17 -30.44
N ARG A 92 -13.07 0.55 -30.02
CA ARG A 92 -13.39 0.80 -28.60
C ARG A 92 -13.46 -0.50 -27.81
N VAL A 93 -14.02 -1.55 -28.39
CA VAL A 93 -14.05 -2.89 -27.79
C VAL A 93 -12.62 -3.41 -27.61
N VAL A 94 -11.80 -3.37 -28.67
CA VAL A 94 -10.39 -3.79 -28.61
C VAL A 94 -9.59 -2.97 -27.59
N ASN A 95 -9.78 -1.65 -27.53
CA ASN A 95 -9.08 -0.81 -26.56
C ASN A 95 -9.42 -1.20 -25.12
N ARG A 96 -10.66 -1.62 -24.84
CA ARG A 96 -11.09 -2.09 -23.52
C ARG A 96 -10.50 -3.46 -23.17
N PHE A 97 -10.44 -4.39 -24.13
CA PHE A 97 -9.81 -5.71 -23.93
C PHE A 97 -8.28 -5.64 -23.84
N SER A 98 -7.65 -4.59 -24.38
CA SER A 98 -6.20 -4.41 -24.38
C SER A 98 -5.74 -3.45 -23.28
N LYS A 99 -6.00 -2.14 -23.41
CA LYS A 99 -5.46 -1.12 -22.49
C LYS A 99 -6.09 -1.16 -21.11
N ASP A 100 -7.41 -1.33 -21.04
CA ASP A 100 -8.10 -1.28 -19.74
C ASP A 100 -7.80 -2.54 -18.92
N VAL A 101 -7.76 -3.72 -19.56
CA VAL A 101 -7.34 -4.97 -18.92
C VAL A 101 -5.88 -4.90 -18.47
N ASP A 102 -4.96 -4.42 -19.31
CA ASP A 102 -3.55 -4.24 -18.93
C ASP A 102 -3.38 -3.31 -17.71
N THR A 103 -4.17 -2.24 -17.66
CA THR A 103 -4.18 -1.33 -16.50
C THR A 103 -4.63 -2.04 -15.22
N ILE A 104 -5.63 -2.91 -15.32
CA ILE A 104 -6.17 -3.67 -14.18
C ILE A 104 -5.22 -4.77 -13.72
N ASP A 105 -4.49 -5.38 -14.65
CA ASP A 105 -3.58 -6.49 -14.37
C ASP A 105 -2.23 -6.02 -13.82
N ASN A 106 -1.69 -4.92 -14.36
CA ASN A 106 -0.34 -4.46 -14.04
C ASN A 106 -0.31 -3.20 -13.18
N THR A 107 -1.09 -2.18 -13.56
CA THR A 107 -1.00 -0.85 -12.93
C THR A 107 -1.77 -0.78 -11.62
N LEU A 108 -2.98 -1.35 -11.58
CA LEU A 108 -3.85 -1.30 -10.41
C LEU A 108 -3.24 -2.02 -9.19
N PRO A 109 -2.70 -3.25 -9.30
CA PRO A 109 -2.14 -3.96 -8.14
C PRO A 109 -0.93 -3.26 -7.54
N LEU A 110 -0.07 -2.69 -8.39
CA LEU A 110 1.09 -1.92 -7.96
C LEU A 110 0.66 -0.69 -7.14
N ASN A 111 -0.29 0.08 -7.67
CA ASN A 111 -0.80 1.27 -6.98
C ASN A 111 -1.52 0.91 -5.67
N LEU A 112 -2.33 -0.15 -5.66
CA LEU A 112 -3.01 -0.62 -4.44
C LEU A 112 -2.00 -1.02 -3.36
N ARG A 113 -0.94 -1.74 -3.73
CA ARG A 113 0.13 -2.12 -2.80
C ARG A 113 0.79 -0.88 -2.19
N VAL A 114 1.14 0.11 -3.02
CA VAL A 114 1.75 1.36 -2.55
C VAL A 114 0.82 2.11 -1.61
N VAL A 115 -0.44 2.33 -2.01
CA VAL A 115 -1.43 3.06 -1.20
C VAL A 115 -1.63 2.39 0.16
N ILE A 116 -1.81 1.06 0.20
CA ILE A 116 -2.01 0.32 1.45
C ILE A 116 -0.76 0.45 2.33
N THR A 117 0.44 0.23 1.77
CA THR A 117 1.69 0.25 2.53
C THR A 117 1.95 1.65 3.12
N GLN A 118 1.79 2.69 2.29
CA GLN A 118 1.99 4.07 2.71
C GLN A 118 0.95 4.54 3.72
N ALA A 119 -0.33 4.16 3.56
CA ALA A 119 -1.37 4.52 4.51
C ALA A 119 -1.07 3.94 5.90
N PHE A 120 -0.70 2.66 5.99
CA PHE A 120 -0.32 2.04 7.26
C PHE A 120 0.99 2.61 7.80
N ALA A 121 1.97 2.96 6.95
CA ALA A 121 3.22 3.59 7.37
C ALA A 121 2.97 4.96 8.02
N VAL A 122 2.15 5.81 7.40
CA VAL A 122 1.82 7.13 7.95
C VAL A 122 1.06 7.02 9.27
N LEU A 123 0.11 6.09 9.38
CA LEU A 123 -0.59 5.84 10.64
C LEU A 123 0.37 5.37 11.73
N ALA A 124 1.26 4.43 11.40
CA ALA A 124 2.26 3.89 12.30
C ALA A 124 3.22 4.99 12.81
N THR A 125 3.74 5.84 11.92
CA THR A 125 4.65 6.93 12.32
C THR A 125 3.96 7.95 13.22
N ILE A 126 2.71 8.34 12.91
CA ILE A 126 1.93 9.24 13.77
C ILE A 126 1.76 8.65 15.17
N VAL A 127 1.44 7.36 15.28
CA VAL A 127 1.28 6.69 16.59
C VAL A 127 2.59 6.67 17.38
N VAL A 128 3.71 6.30 16.76
CA VAL A 128 5.02 6.24 17.43
C VAL A 128 5.45 7.60 17.95
N ILE A 129 5.36 8.64 17.12
CA ILE A 129 5.74 10.00 17.53
C ILE A 129 4.83 10.50 18.66
N SER A 130 3.52 10.20 18.58
CA SER A 130 2.55 10.61 19.61
C SER A 130 2.82 9.94 20.97
N ILE A 131 3.30 8.69 21.00
CA ILE A 131 3.70 8.03 22.26
C ILE A 131 4.94 8.70 22.86
N SER A 132 5.92 9.07 22.03
CA SER A 132 7.14 9.72 22.48
C SER A 132 6.92 11.17 22.92
N THR A 133 6.07 11.92 22.21
CA THR A 133 5.84 13.35 22.44
C THR A 133 4.35 13.67 22.26
N PRO A 134 3.52 13.57 23.32
CA PRO A 134 2.06 13.76 23.20
C PRO A 134 1.64 15.13 22.67
N ILE A 135 2.44 16.18 22.90
CA ILE A 135 2.17 17.54 22.39
C ILE A 135 2.21 17.62 20.86
N PHE A 136 2.86 16.67 20.18
CA PHE A 136 2.89 16.58 18.71
C PHE A 136 1.48 16.45 18.11
N LEU A 137 0.54 15.86 18.85
CA LEU A 137 -0.83 15.67 18.39
C LEU A 137 -1.56 17.01 18.17
N ALA A 138 -1.22 18.05 18.94
CA ALA A 138 -1.76 19.39 18.71
C ALA A 138 -1.25 20.01 17.40
N VAL A 139 -0.03 19.66 16.96
CA VAL A 139 0.62 20.20 15.76
C VAL A 139 0.20 19.44 14.49
N ILE A 140 -0.04 18.12 14.58
CA ILE A 140 -0.43 17.33 13.41
C ILE A 140 -1.83 17.66 12.91
N VAL A 141 -2.74 18.12 13.78
CA VAL A 141 -4.11 18.50 13.41
C VAL A 141 -4.16 19.65 12.39
N PRO A 142 -3.55 20.83 12.64
CA PRO A 142 -3.53 21.91 11.65
C PRO A 142 -2.77 21.53 10.37
N ILE A 143 -1.69 20.75 10.47
CA ILE A 143 -0.96 20.25 9.30
C ILE A 143 -1.86 19.33 8.45
N GLY A 144 -2.59 18.41 9.09
CA GLY A 144 -3.51 17.49 8.44
C GLY A 144 -4.66 18.24 7.75
N PHE A 145 -5.16 19.31 8.37
CA PHE A 145 -6.15 20.19 7.76
C PHE A 145 -5.61 20.84 6.47
N ILE A 146 -4.44 21.47 6.53
CA ILE A 146 -3.79 22.08 5.34
C ILE A 146 -3.55 21.02 4.25
N TYR A 147 -3.03 19.85 4.64
CA TYR A 147 -2.78 18.74 3.72
C TYR A 147 -4.06 18.28 3.03
N TYR A 148 -5.19 18.20 3.74
CA TYR A 148 -6.47 17.84 3.15
C TYR A 148 -6.91 18.82 2.05
N PHE A 149 -6.77 20.13 2.26
CA PHE A 149 -7.08 21.12 1.22
C PHE A 149 -6.13 21.00 0.03
N ALA A 150 -4.83 20.87 0.30
CA ALA A 150 -3.81 20.70 -0.74
C ALA A 150 -4.09 19.43 -1.56
N GLN A 151 -4.39 18.31 -0.91
CA GLN A 151 -4.73 17.04 -1.57
C GLN A 151 -5.98 17.19 -2.44
N ARG A 152 -7.04 17.83 -1.93
CA ARG A 152 -8.27 18.03 -2.70
C ARG A 152 -8.03 18.86 -3.97
N PHE A 153 -7.25 19.94 -3.86
CA PHE A 153 -6.89 20.77 -5.00
C PHE A 153 -6.02 20.00 -6.00
N TYR A 154 -4.96 19.35 -5.51
CA TYR A 154 -4.04 18.55 -6.32
C TYR A 154 -4.77 17.45 -7.11
N VAL A 155 -5.64 16.68 -6.46
CA VAL A 155 -6.38 15.58 -7.12
C VAL A 155 -7.34 16.10 -8.20
N ALA A 156 -7.97 17.27 -7.98
CA ALA A 156 -8.83 17.88 -8.98
C ALA A 156 -8.03 18.32 -10.22
N THR A 157 -6.93 19.04 -10.01
CA THR A 157 -6.06 19.54 -11.08
C THR A 157 -5.37 18.41 -11.83
N SER A 158 -4.79 17.45 -11.11
CA SER A 158 -4.10 16.29 -11.71
C SER A 158 -5.03 15.48 -12.61
N ARG A 159 -6.27 15.23 -12.17
CA ARG A 159 -7.27 14.50 -12.98
C ARG A 159 -7.62 15.23 -14.27
N GLN A 160 -7.70 16.57 -14.25
CA GLN A 160 -7.92 17.36 -15.46
C GLN A 160 -6.71 17.28 -16.39
N LEU A 161 -5.50 17.35 -15.84
CA LEU A 161 -4.26 17.24 -16.62
C LEU A 161 -4.15 15.88 -17.34
N MET A 162 -4.39 14.78 -16.63
CA MET A 162 -4.35 13.43 -17.24
C MET A 162 -5.43 13.26 -18.32
N ARG A 163 -6.58 13.91 -18.20
CA ARG A 163 -7.60 13.90 -19.27
C ARG A 163 -7.11 14.63 -20.52
N LEU A 164 -6.45 15.78 -20.36
CA LEU A 164 -5.87 16.52 -21.49
C LEU A 164 -4.77 15.73 -22.18
N GLU A 165 -3.90 15.08 -21.41
CA GLU A 165 -2.85 14.21 -21.93
C GLU A 165 -3.43 13.00 -22.69
N SER A 166 -4.55 12.42 -22.24
CA SER A 166 -5.18 11.29 -22.94
C SER A 166 -5.85 11.63 -24.28
N VAL A 167 -6.09 12.92 -24.55
CA VAL A 167 -6.77 13.42 -25.76
C VAL A 167 -5.77 14.04 -26.76
N SER A 168 -4.55 14.35 -26.31
CA SER A 168 -3.45 14.90 -27.13
C SER A 168 -2.58 13.79 -27.70
#